data_AF-A0A519TJ60-F1
#
_entry.id   AF-A0A519TJ60-F1
#
_cell.length_a   1.000
_cell.length_b   1.000
_cell.length_c   1.000
_cell.angle_alpha   90.00
_cell.angle_beta   90.00
_cell.angle_gamma   90.00
#
_symmetry.space_group_name_H-M   'P 1'
#
loop_
_entity.id
_entity.type
_entity.pdbx_description
1 polymer ?
#
loop_
_entity_poly.entity_id
_entity_poly.type
_entity_poly.pdbx_seq_one_letter_code
_entity_poly.pdbx_strand_id
1 'polypeptide(L)'
;MNYELLCSKVVAATRLTGNFIRKESMAFDSNSIEYKGLNDMVSYVDKNAEKQLVKNLSKILPGSGFITEEDTENITDRTFTWIIDPLDGTTNFIHGIPTYSVSVALYEEDKPIIGVVYEINRGEMFATYKGGPALLNNKEIRVSKAENLTQSLLATGFPYYQFDKQPQYIQLFTDM
;
A
#
# COMPACT_ATOMS: atom_id res chain seq x y z
N MET A 1 -8.40 -20.76 11.38
CA MET A 1 -8.26 -19.30 11.62
C MET A 1 -9.50 -18.61 11.06
N ASN A 2 -10.09 -17.63 11.76
CA ASN A 2 -11.19 -16.82 11.20
C ASN A 2 -10.59 -15.67 10.38
N TYR A 3 -10.55 -15.82 9.06
CA TYR A 3 -9.91 -14.85 8.15
C TYR A 3 -10.64 -13.51 8.07
N GLU A 4 -11.98 -13.50 8.18
CA GLU A 4 -12.78 -12.29 8.18
C GLU A 4 -12.49 -11.41 9.41
N LEU A 5 -12.48 -12.03 10.60
CA LEU A 5 -12.14 -11.34 11.84
C LEU A 5 -10.69 -10.86 11.82
N LEU A 6 -9.77 -11.66 11.29
CA LEU A 6 -8.37 -11.25 11.12
C LEU A 6 -8.25 -10.04 10.18
N CYS A 7 -8.91 -10.09 9.02
CA CYS A 7 -8.97 -8.99 8.06
C CYS A 7 -9.48 -7.70 8.71
N SER A 8 -10.54 -7.79 9.52
CA SER A 8 -11.11 -6.64 10.22
C SER A 8 -10.13 -5.98 11.18
N LYS A 9 -9.29 -6.77 11.88
CA LYS A 9 -8.22 -6.26 12.74
C LYS A 9 -7.11 -5.59 11.93
N VAL A 10 -6.75 -6.17 10.77
CA VAL A 10 -5.75 -5.59 9.86
C VAL A 10 -6.25 -4.25 9.32
N VAL A 11 -7.50 -4.18 8.84
CA VAL A 11 -8.15 -2.93 8.39
C VAL A 11 -8.08 -1.83 9.47
N ALA A 12 -8.29 -2.18 10.74
CA ALA A 12 -8.18 -1.23 11.84
C ALA A 12 -6.73 -0.73 12.03
N ALA A 13 -5.74 -1.62 11.97
CA ALA A 13 -4.33 -1.25 12.06
C ALA A 13 -3.89 -0.37 10.88
N THR A 14 -4.24 -0.75 9.65
CA THR A 14 -3.94 0.03 8.44
C THR A 14 -4.57 1.42 8.48
N ARG A 15 -5.81 1.53 8.98
CA ARG A 15 -6.49 2.83 9.14
C ARG A 15 -5.79 3.73 10.15
N LEU A 16 -5.28 3.19 11.25
CA LEU A 16 -4.51 3.96 12.24
C LEU A 16 -3.24 4.54 11.60
N THR A 17 -2.50 3.72 10.85
CA THR A 17 -1.30 4.17 10.12
C THR A 17 -1.65 5.24 9.08
N GLY A 18 -2.68 5.04 8.26
CA GLY A 18 -3.08 6.03 7.27
C GLY A 18 -3.57 7.36 7.88
N ASN A 19 -4.19 7.32 9.06
CA ASN A 19 -4.55 8.54 9.79
C ASN A 19 -3.32 9.32 10.28
N PHE A 20 -2.25 8.60 10.68
CA PHE A 20 -0.97 9.23 11.00
C PHE A 20 -0.39 9.92 9.75
N ILE A 21 -0.29 9.21 8.62
CA ILE A 21 0.24 9.78 7.37
C ILE A 21 -0.57 11.01 6.93
N ARG A 22 -1.91 10.95 7.01
CA ARG A 22 -2.78 12.09 6.70
C ARG A 22 -2.51 13.31 7.56
N LYS A 23 -2.21 13.10 8.85
CA LYS A 23 -1.92 14.18 9.77
C LYS A 23 -0.59 14.85 9.40
N GLU A 24 0.44 14.04 9.11
CA GLU A 24 1.74 14.55 8.69
C GLU A 24 1.66 15.27 7.33
N SER A 25 0.85 14.77 6.39
CA SER A 25 0.63 15.44 5.09
C SER A 25 -0.08 16.79 5.21
N MET A 26 -0.96 16.97 6.21
CA MET A 26 -1.63 18.25 6.47
C MET A 26 -0.74 19.27 7.19
N ALA A 27 0.22 18.80 7.98
CA ALA A 27 1.19 19.66 8.66
C ALA A 27 2.31 20.13 7.71
N PHE A 28 2.39 19.54 6.53
CA PHE A 28 3.40 19.83 5.53
C PHE A 28 3.09 21.10 4.75
N ASP A 29 4.04 22.03 4.74
CA ASP A 29 4.08 23.18 3.83
C ASP A 29 5.31 23.08 2.92
N SER A 30 5.09 22.70 1.67
CA SER A 30 6.14 22.55 0.66
C SER A 30 6.88 23.84 0.34
N ASN A 31 6.29 25.02 0.62
CA ASN A 31 6.92 26.31 0.36
C ASN A 31 7.91 26.73 1.46
N SER A 32 7.88 26.03 2.60
CA SER A 32 8.66 26.37 3.79
C SER A 32 9.85 25.41 4.02
N ILE A 33 10.07 24.42 3.14
CA ILE A 33 11.00 23.32 3.37
C ILE A 33 11.97 23.17 2.19
N GLU A 34 13.28 23.15 2.48
CA GLU A 34 14.33 22.85 1.49
C GLU A 34 14.35 21.36 1.10
N TYR A 35 14.90 21.02 -0.08
CA TYR A 35 14.96 19.65 -0.62
C TYR A 35 15.49 18.59 0.36
N LYS A 36 16.47 18.94 1.20
CA LYS A 36 17.00 18.03 2.22
C LYS A 36 15.97 17.73 3.31
N GLY A 37 15.26 18.76 3.78
CA GLY A 37 14.19 18.61 4.77
C GLY A 37 12.98 17.82 4.25
N LEU A 38 12.73 17.87 2.93
CA LEU A 38 11.71 17.06 2.27
C LEU A 38 12.04 15.56 2.36
N ASN A 39 13.26 15.16 2.00
CA ASN A 39 13.69 13.76 2.10
C ASN A 39 13.72 13.27 3.54
N ASP A 40 14.19 14.12 4.48
CA ASP A 40 14.20 13.78 5.91
C ASP A 40 12.77 13.56 6.45
N MET A 41 11.80 14.38 6.01
CA MET A 41 10.41 14.26 6.43
C MET A 41 9.73 13.01 5.86
N VAL A 42 9.95 12.71 4.58
CA VAL A 42 9.42 11.49 3.97
C VAL A 42 9.95 10.26 4.67
N SER A 43 11.27 10.22 4.87
CA SER A 43 11.92 9.14 5.61
C SER A 43 11.36 9.03 7.03
N TYR A 44 11.05 10.15 7.68
CA TYR A 44 10.37 10.16 8.97
C TYR A 44 8.96 9.56 8.89
N VAL A 45 8.12 9.99 7.95
CA VAL A 45 6.73 9.51 7.81
C VAL A 45 6.73 8.01 7.53
N ASP A 46 7.54 7.58 6.57
CA ASP A 46 7.63 6.20 6.14
C ASP A 46 8.06 5.26 7.28
N LYS A 47 9.19 5.58 7.94
CA LYS A 47 9.71 4.79 9.07
C LYS A 47 8.75 4.74 10.26
N ASN A 48 8.01 5.81 10.53
CA ASN A 48 7.03 5.81 11.63
C ASN A 48 5.76 5.04 11.26
N ALA A 49 5.35 5.07 10.00
CA ALA A 49 4.24 4.27 9.49
C ALA A 49 4.58 2.77 9.53
N GLU A 50 5.79 2.38 9.09
CA GLU A 50 6.29 1.01 9.19
C GLU A 50 6.30 0.51 10.64
N LYS A 51 6.91 1.27 11.55
CA LYS A 51 6.94 0.94 12.99
C LYS A 51 5.55 0.75 13.58
N GLN A 52 4.57 1.57 13.17
CA GLN A 52 3.19 1.42 13.62
C GLN A 52 2.55 0.13 13.08
N LEU A 53 2.75 -0.19 11.81
CA LEU A 53 2.26 -1.43 11.21
C LEU A 53 2.88 -2.65 11.89
N VAL A 54 4.21 -2.74 11.95
CA VAL A 54 4.93 -3.86 12.58
C VAL A 54 4.46 -4.07 14.02
N LYS A 55 4.37 -3.00 14.81
CA LYS A 55 3.91 -3.06 16.21
C LYS A 55 2.49 -3.59 16.34
N ASN A 56 1.57 -3.13 15.50
CA ASN A 56 0.15 -3.53 15.59
C ASN A 56 -0.10 -4.92 15.01
N LEU A 57 0.52 -5.25 13.88
CA LEU A 57 0.41 -6.56 13.23
C LEU A 57 1.04 -7.67 14.08
N SER A 58 2.17 -7.40 14.76
CA SER A 58 2.79 -8.33 15.72
C SER A 58 1.85 -8.68 16.89
N LYS A 59 0.96 -7.77 17.29
CA LYS A 59 -0.06 -8.05 18.31
C LYS A 59 -1.25 -8.82 17.76
N ILE A 60 -1.60 -8.57 16.50
CA ILE A 60 -2.72 -9.24 15.82
C ILE A 60 -2.39 -10.72 15.59
N LEU A 61 -1.15 -11.01 15.16
CA LEU A 61 -0.67 -12.37 14.91
C LEU A 61 0.75 -12.55 15.46
N PRO A 62 0.90 -12.91 16.75
CA PRO A 62 2.20 -13.12 17.36
C PRO A 62 3.00 -14.23 16.66
N GLY A 63 4.31 -14.02 16.48
CA GLY A 63 5.22 -14.99 15.87
C GLY A 63 5.23 -15.00 14.34
N SER A 64 4.50 -14.08 13.70
CA SER A 64 4.60 -13.84 12.25
C SER A 64 5.92 -13.17 11.87
N GLY A 65 6.38 -13.45 10.66
CA GLY A 65 7.45 -12.75 9.98
C GLY A 65 6.98 -11.45 9.32
N PHE A 66 7.94 -10.69 8.80
CA PHE A 66 7.72 -9.43 8.11
C PHE A 66 8.64 -9.32 6.89
N ILE A 67 8.09 -8.81 5.81
CA ILE A 67 8.80 -8.29 4.64
C ILE A 67 8.39 -6.82 4.54
N THR A 68 9.35 -5.92 4.67
CA THR A 68 9.12 -4.47 4.64
C THR A 68 10.06 -3.81 3.64
N GLU A 69 9.76 -2.56 3.26
CA GLU A 69 10.59 -1.78 2.34
C GLU A 69 11.82 -1.17 3.04
N GLU A 70 11.71 -0.84 4.33
CA GLU A 70 12.72 -0.08 5.07
C GLU A 70 13.52 -0.91 6.10
N ASP A 71 13.91 -0.28 7.22
CA ASP A 71 14.90 -0.72 8.21
C ASP A 71 14.50 -1.97 9.02
N THR A 72 13.28 -2.51 8.85
CA THR A 72 12.87 -3.71 9.59
C THR A 72 13.54 -4.95 8.99
N GLU A 73 14.24 -5.72 9.82
CA GLU A 73 14.82 -6.99 9.37
C GLU A 73 13.74 -7.92 8.81
N ASN A 74 13.95 -8.35 7.56
CA ASN A 74 13.06 -9.30 6.92
C ASN A 74 13.16 -10.66 7.60
N ILE A 75 12.09 -11.06 8.28
CA ILE A 75 11.95 -12.36 8.93
C ILE A 75 11.00 -13.17 8.07
N THR A 76 11.54 -14.10 7.29
CA THR A 76 10.76 -14.91 6.33
C THR A 76 10.66 -16.38 6.72
N ASP A 77 11.34 -16.80 7.79
CA ASP A 77 11.39 -18.18 8.29
C ASP A 77 10.15 -18.59 9.12
N ARG A 78 8.98 -18.10 8.74
CA ARG A 78 7.73 -18.22 9.50
C ARG A 78 6.60 -18.74 8.64
N THR A 79 5.66 -19.47 9.26
CA THR A 79 4.43 -19.92 8.59
C THR A 79 3.60 -18.74 8.09
N PHE A 80 3.62 -17.62 8.82
CA PHE A 80 2.88 -16.42 8.47
C PHE A 80 3.84 -15.27 8.28
N THR A 81 3.72 -14.56 7.16
CA THR A 81 4.60 -13.43 6.83
C THR A 81 3.75 -12.24 6.38
N TRP A 82 3.88 -11.12 7.06
CA TRP A 82 3.31 -9.85 6.62
C TRP A 82 4.17 -9.27 5.51
N ILE A 83 3.54 -8.74 4.47
CA ILE A 83 4.20 -7.94 3.44
C ILE A 83 3.56 -6.56 3.52
N ILE A 84 4.35 -5.53 3.81
CA ILE A 84 3.84 -4.18 4.02
C ILE A 84 4.59 -3.16 3.17
N ASP A 85 3.83 -2.21 2.63
CA ASP A 85 4.31 -0.96 2.08
C ASP A 85 3.62 0.17 2.89
N PRO A 86 4.38 0.88 3.74
CA PRO A 86 3.82 1.89 4.63
C PRO A 86 3.37 3.16 3.89
N LEU A 87 3.92 3.47 2.71
CA LEU A 87 3.60 4.66 1.91
C LEU A 87 3.85 4.42 0.40
N ASP A 88 2.92 3.73 -0.25
CA ASP A 88 2.91 3.60 -1.71
C ASP A 88 2.54 4.95 -2.32
N GLY A 89 3.37 5.43 -3.25
CA GLY A 89 3.23 6.75 -3.85
C GLY A 89 4.01 7.84 -3.10
N THR A 90 5.14 7.52 -2.49
CA THR A 90 6.05 8.48 -1.84
C THR A 90 6.35 9.74 -2.67
N THR A 91 6.58 9.61 -3.99
CA THR A 91 6.76 10.78 -4.87
C THR A 91 5.51 11.67 -4.89
N ASN A 92 4.31 11.08 -4.96
CA ASN A 92 3.07 11.85 -4.92
C ASN A 92 2.92 12.57 -3.59
N PHE A 93 3.23 11.89 -2.47
CA PHE A 93 3.23 12.49 -1.14
C PHE A 93 4.14 13.72 -1.05
N ILE A 94 5.39 13.61 -1.51
CA ILE A 94 6.38 14.72 -1.55
C ILE A 94 5.85 15.93 -2.31
N HIS A 95 5.22 15.68 -3.45
CA HIS A 95 4.73 16.73 -4.33
C HIS A 95 3.31 17.21 -3.98
N GLY A 96 2.73 16.76 -2.87
CA GLY A 96 1.39 17.14 -2.44
C GLY A 96 0.27 16.61 -3.35
N ILE A 97 0.56 15.60 -4.17
CA ILE A 97 -0.44 14.95 -5.03
C ILE A 97 -1.19 13.92 -4.18
N PRO A 98 -2.53 14.01 -4.04
CA PRO A 98 -3.31 13.20 -3.10
C PRO A 98 -3.61 11.79 -3.65
N THR A 99 -2.56 11.07 -4.05
CA THR A 99 -2.62 9.72 -4.61
C THR A 99 -1.51 8.85 -4.01
N TYR A 100 -1.76 8.38 -2.79
CA TYR A 100 -0.85 7.53 -2.04
C TYR A 100 -1.65 6.67 -1.05
N SER A 101 -1.08 5.52 -0.67
CA SER A 101 -1.81 4.53 0.11
C SER A 101 -0.93 3.77 1.10
N VAL A 102 -1.56 3.02 2.00
CA VAL A 102 -0.89 2.01 2.83
C VAL A 102 -1.30 0.63 2.31
N SER A 103 -0.34 -0.25 2.05
CA SER A 103 -0.59 -1.62 1.59
C SER A 103 -0.12 -2.64 2.62
N VAL A 104 -0.98 -3.63 2.91
CA VAL A 104 -0.70 -4.72 3.85
C VAL A 104 -1.25 -6.02 3.31
N ALA A 105 -0.39 -7.04 3.19
CA ALA A 105 -0.79 -8.40 2.88
C ALA A 105 -0.30 -9.37 3.96
N LEU A 106 -1.02 -10.48 4.14
CA LEU A 106 -0.58 -11.62 4.93
C LEU A 106 -0.46 -12.83 4.05
N TYR A 107 0.69 -13.49 4.12
CA TYR A 107 0.93 -14.78 3.50
C TYR A 107 0.91 -15.89 4.55
N GLU A 108 0.33 -17.03 4.18
CA GLU A 108 0.46 -18.32 4.86
C GLU A 108 1.32 -19.19 3.94
N GLU A 109 2.58 -19.39 4.32
CA GLU A 109 3.64 -19.88 3.43
C GLU A 109 3.71 -19.01 2.16
N ASP A 110 3.48 -19.58 0.97
CA ASP A 110 3.54 -18.85 -0.31
C ASP A 110 2.16 -18.36 -0.80
N LYS A 111 1.12 -18.42 0.04
CA LYS A 111 -0.26 -18.09 -0.38
C LYS A 111 -0.77 -16.82 0.31
N PRO A 112 -1.25 -15.82 -0.45
CA PRO A 112 -1.89 -14.65 0.14
C PRO A 112 -3.23 -15.05 0.79
N ILE A 113 -3.41 -14.67 2.05
CA ILE A 113 -4.61 -14.95 2.84
C ILE A 113 -5.35 -13.71 3.34
N ILE A 114 -4.69 -12.54 3.38
CA ILE A 114 -5.29 -11.22 3.66
C ILE A 114 -4.65 -10.21 2.71
N GLY A 115 -5.44 -9.27 2.21
CA GLY A 115 -4.95 -8.09 1.48
C GLY A 115 -5.76 -6.86 1.86
N VAL A 116 -5.06 -5.76 2.18
CA VAL A 116 -5.66 -4.48 2.56
C VAL A 116 -4.87 -3.35 1.89
N VAL A 117 -5.56 -2.46 1.18
CA VAL A 117 -5.00 -1.23 0.64
C VAL A 117 -5.87 -0.07 1.11
N TYR A 118 -5.26 0.93 1.74
CA TYR A 118 -5.97 2.11 2.22
C TYR A 118 -5.52 3.36 1.48
N GLU A 119 -6.36 3.85 0.57
CA GLU A 119 -6.18 5.18 -0.02
C GLU A 119 -6.64 6.23 1.00
N ILE A 120 -5.69 7.07 1.40
CA ILE A 120 -5.82 7.91 2.60
C ILE A 120 -6.70 9.15 2.37
N ASN A 121 -6.64 9.74 1.18
CA ASN A 121 -7.20 11.05 0.91
C ASN A 121 -8.73 11.00 0.78
N ARG A 122 -9.26 10.00 0.08
CA ARG A 122 -10.68 9.70 -0.09
C ARG A 122 -11.22 8.79 1.01
N GLY A 123 -10.33 8.17 1.78
CA GLY A 123 -10.73 7.22 2.83
C GLY A 123 -11.27 5.91 2.23
N GLU A 124 -10.70 5.47 1.12
CA GLU A 124 -11.10 4.24 0.42
C GLU A 124 -10.31 3.06 0.96
N MET A 125 -10.99 2.18 1.70
CA MET A 125 -10.43 0.96 2.25
C MET A 125 -10.78 -0.23 1.35
N PHE A 126 -9.80 -0.70 0.60
CA PHE A 126 -9.88 -1.95 -0.16
C PHE A 126 -9.42 -3.09 0.73
N ALA A 127 -10.19 -4.17 0.83
CA ALA A 127 -9.85 -5.32 1.67
C ALA A 127 -10.36 -6.64 1.09
N THR A 128 -9.63 -7.71 1.34
CA THR A 128 -10.04 -9.08 1.01
C THR A 128 -9.36 -10.07 1.96
N TYR A 129 -9.89 -11.28 1.98
CA TYR A 129 -9.36 -12.39 2.76
C TYR A 129 -9.61 -13.72 2.05
N LYS A 130 -8.88 -14.76 2.46
CA LYS A 130 -8.99 -16.11 1.87
C LYS A 130 -10.43 -16.61 1.88
N GLY A 131 -10.98 -16.84 0.68
CA GLY A 131 -12.36 -17.31 0.47
C GLY A 131 -13.45 -16.22 0.58
N GLY A 132 -13.07 -14.96 0.84
CA GLY A 132 -13.99 -13.82 0.93
C GLY A 132 -14.08 -12.99 -0.35
N PRO A 133 -15.02 -12.03 -0.40
CA PRO A 133 -15.13 -11.07 -1.49
C PRO A 133 -14.03 -10.00 -1.41
N ALA A 134 -13.77 -9.32 -2.53
CA ALA A 134 -13.10 -8.03 -2.53
C ALA A 134 -14.08 -6.94 -2.08
N LEU A 135 -13.67 -6.11 -1.13
CA LEU A 135 -14.49 -5.08 -0.51
C LEU A 135 -13.86 -3.70 -0.73
N LEU A 136 -14.69 -2.69 -1.00
CA LEU A 136 -14.38 -1.27 -0.85
C LEU A 136 -15.31 -0.69 0.21
N ASN A 137 -14.76 -0.22 1.32
CA ASN A 137 -15.52 0.35 2.43
C ASN A 137 -16.71 -0.55 2.85
N ASN A 138 -16.42 -1.84 3.04
CA ASN A 138 -17.36 -2.91 3.40
C ASN A 138 -18.43 -3.25 2.35
N LYS A 139 -18.33 -2.71 1.13
CA LYS A 139 -19.20 -3.06 0.01
C LYS A 139 -18.44 -3.94 -0.97
N GLU A 140 -19.03 -5.05 -1.40
CA GLU A 140 -18.41 -5.92 -2.40
C GLU A 140 -18.19 -5.17 -3.71
N ILE A 141 -17.00 -5.35 -4.28
CA ILE A 141 -16.59 -4.81 -5.58
C ILE A 141 -16.25 -5.92 -6.56
N ARG A 142 -16.34 -5.60 -7.85
CA ARG A 142 -15.96 -6.49 -8.95
C ARG A 142 -15.18 -5.69 -9.98
N VAL A 143 -14.34 -6.39 -10.75
CA VAL A 143 -13.65 -5.80 -11.90
C VAL A 143 -14.65 -5.34 -12.98
N SER A 144 -14.19 -4.48 -13.88
CA SER A 144 -14.98 -4.04 -15.04
C SER A 144 -15.43 -5.23 -15.89
N LYS A 145 -16.59 -5.10 -16.53
CA LYS A 145 -17.12 -6.07 -17.51
C LYS A 145 -16.78 -5.69 -18.96
N ALA A 146 -15.95 -4.65 -19.17
CA ALA A 146 -15.54 -4.25 -20.51
C ALA A 146 -14.86 -5.44 -21.22
N GLU A 147 -15.35 -5.77 -22.41
CA GLU A 147 -14.89 -6.95 -23.16
C GLU A 147 -13.74 -6.62 -24.13
N ASN A 148 -13.48 -5.34 -24.36
CA ASN A 148 -12.46 -4.87 -25.29
C ASN A 148 -11.81 -3.57 -24.80
N LEU A 149 -10.64 -3.26 -25.38
CA LEU A 149 -9.82 -2.11 -25.01
C LEU A 149 -10.52 -0.78 -25.29
N THR A 150 -11.30 -0.68 -26.36
CA THR A 150 -11.99 0.57 -26.73
C THR A 150 -13.07 0.99 -25.72
N GLN A 151 -13.56 0.05 -24.91
CA GLN A 151 -14.49 0.30 -23.81
C GLN A 151 -13.80 0.41 -22.44
N SER A 152 -12.46 0.36 -22.39
CA SER A 152 -11.68 0.33 -21.17
C SER A 152 -10.97 1.65 -20.89
N LEU A 153 -10.77 1.96 -19.61
CA LEU A 153 -9.81 2.97 -19.16
C LEU A 153 -8.62 2.23 -18.55
N LEU A 154 -7.41 2.54 -19.01
CA LEU A 154 -6.20 1.84 -18.62
C LEU A 154 -5.36 2.69 -17.66
N ALA A 155 -4.94 2.07 -16.56
CA ALA A 155 -3.92 2.59 -15.67
C ALA A 155 -2.56 2.00 -16.06
N THR A 156 -1.49 2.79 -15.95
CA THR A 156 -0.12 2.36 -16.27
C THR A 156 0.89 3.08 -15.38
N GLY A 157 2.11 2.54 -15.32
CA GLY A 157 3.29 3.19 -14.73
C GLY A 157 4.43 3.20 -15.75
N PHE A 158 5.14 4.31 -15.84
CA PHE A 158 6.32 4.41 -16.70
C PHE A 158 7.56 3.90 -15.97
N PRO A 159 8.53 3.27 -16.65
CA PRO A 159 9.80 2.92 -16.02
C PRO A 159 10.63 4.19 -15.78
N TYR A 160 10.81 4.56 -14.51
CA TYR A 160 11.63 5.73 -14.10
C TYR A 160 13.01 5.35 -13.51
N TYR A 161 13.29 4.04 -13.37
CA TYR A 161 14.61 3.50 -13.01
C TYR A 161 15.23 2.59 -14.08
N GLN A 162 14.44 2.20 -15.10
CA GLN A 162 14.86 1.30 -16.20
C GLN A 162 14.52 1.94 -17.54
N PHE A 163 15.18 3.07 -17.84
CA PHE A 163 14.92 3.86 -19.05
C PHE A 163 15.16 3.08 -20.35
N ASP A 164 15.97 2.03 -20.31
CA ASP A 164 16.19 1.09 -21.41
C ASP A 164 14.90 0.34 -21.84
N LYS A 165 13.94 0.17 -20.92
CA LYS A 165 12.63 -0.43 -21.22
C LYS A 165 11.60 0.56 -21.73
N GLN A 166 11.89 1.86 -21.68
CA GLN A 166 10.94 2.91 -22.07
C GLN A 166 10.42 2.77 -23.52
N PRO A 167 11.26 2.43 -24.53
CA PRO A 167 10.77 2.23 -25.90
C PRO A 167 9.72 1.12 -26.01
N GLN A 168 9.91 0.01 -25.28
CA GLN A 168 8.97 -1.13 -25.30
C GLN A 168 7.63 -0.75 -24.66
N TYR A 169 7.66 0.03 -23.57
CA TYR A 169 6.44 0.52 -22.91
C TYR A 169 5.67 1.50 -23.80
N ILE A 170 6.36 2.40 -24.49
CA ILE A 170 5.72 3.35 -25.41
C ILE A 170 5.11 2.63 -26.61
N GLN A 171 5.78 1.59 -27.14
CA GLN A 171 5.26 0.80 -28.25
C GLN A 171 3.90 0.18 -27.93
N LEU A 172 3.69 -0.32 -26.70
CA LEU A 172 2.40 -0.88 -26.27
C LEU A 172 1.23 0.09 -26.47
N PHE A 173 1.42 1.39 -26.26
CA PHE A 173 0.37 2.38 -26.47
C PHE A 173 0.12 2.71 -27.94
N THR A 174 1.06 2.39 -28.82
CA THR A 174 0.90 2.59 -30.27
C THR A 174 0.12 1.43 -30.89
N ASP A 175 0.20 0.24 -30.28
CA ASP A 175 -0.43 -0.99 -30.78
C ASP A 175 -1.85 -1.22 -30.20
N MET A 176 -2.27 -0.38 -29.26
CA MET A 176 -3.60 -0.39 -28.62
C MET A 176 -4.62 0.48 -29.36
#